data_AF-A0A1A8XYK9-F1
#
_entry.id   AF-A0A1A8XYK9-F1
#
_cell.length_a   1.000
_cell.length_b   1.000
_cell.length_c   1.000
_cell.angle_alpha   90.00
_cell.angle_beta   90.00
_cell.angle_gamma   90.00
#
_symmetry.space_group_name_H-M   'P 1'
#
loop_
_entity.id
_entity.type
_entity.pdbx_description
1 polymer ?
#
loop_
_entity_poly.entity_id
_entity_poly.type
_entity_poly.pdbx_seq_one_letter_code
_entity_poly.pdbx_strand_id
1 'polypeptide(L)'
;MLIRALLLTFLLSSCADNLLVGFGEDTNYLTFDHPYSEKAIADVRTRAERLCHQRKQEAIKTQSVCSLTNCATSYQCVDKANVIKYGL
;
A
#
# COMPACT_ATOMS: atom_id res chain seq x y z
N MET A 1 40.84 -5.57 -4.41
CA MET A 1 39.79 -5.84 -5.42
C MET A 1 38.54 -6.55 -4.85
N LEU A 2 38.47 -6.83 -3.54
CA LEU A 2 37.29 -7.47 -2.91
C LEU A 2 36.10 -6.52 -2.61
N ILE A 3 36.33 -5.21 -2.58
CA ILE A 3 35.30 -4.22 -2.20
C ILE A 3 34.27 -3.98 -3.32
N ARG A 4 34.65 -4.16 -4.59
CA ARG A 4 33.75 -3.97 -5.74
C ARG A 4 32.70 -5.07 -5.87
N ALA A 5 32.99 -6.30 -5.42
CA ALA A 5 32.05 -7.41 -5.51
C ALA A 5 30.89 -7.29 -4.50
N LEU A 6 31.12 -6.64 -3.34
CA LEU A 6 30.09 -6.46 -2.30
C LEU A 6 29.02 -5.42 -2.66
N LEU A 7 29.33 -4.47 -3.56
CA LEU A 7 28.39 -3.44 -3.99
C LEU A 7 27.32 -3.97 -4.96
N LEU A 8 27.63 -5.03 -5.71
CA LEU A 8 26.71 -5.62 -6.69
C LEU A 8 25.60 -6.46 -6.05
N THR A 9 25.81 -7.03 -4.86
CA THR A 9 24.79 -7.81 -4.15
C THR A 9 23.72 -6.94 -3.48
N PHE A 10 24.03 -5.69 -3.14
CA PHE A 10 23.07 -4.74 -2.56
C PHE A 10 22.07 -4.16 -3.58
N LEU A 11 22.36 -4.26 -4.88
CA LEU A 11 21.49 -3.71 -5.94
C LEU A 11 20.34 -4.65 -6.33
N LEU A 12 20.36 -5.91 -5.90
CA LEU A 12 19.37 -6.93 -6.27
C LEU A 12 18.19 -7.04 -5.28
N SER A 13 18.19 -6.29 -4.17
CA SER A 13 17.07 -6.30 -3.21
C SER A 13 15.91 -5.35 -3.57
N SER A 14 16.01 -4.62 -4.69
CA SER A 14 14.89 -3.84 -5.22
C SER A 14 14.02 -4.68 -6.17
N CYS A 15 13.64 -5.88 -5.73
CA CYS A 15 12.38 -6.44 -6.21
C CYS A 15 11.30 -5.63 -5.50
N ALA A 16 10.96 -4.47 -6.05
CA ALA A 16 9.73 -3.79 -5.69
C ALA A 16 8.62 -4.81 -5.91
N ASP A 17 7.99 -5.25 -4.82
CA ASP A 17 6.78 -6.05 -4.87
C ASP A 17 5.89 -5.48 -5.97
N ASN A 18 5.55 -6.31 -6.95
CA ASN A 18 4.67 -5.95 -8.07
C ASN A 18 3.28 -5.71 -7.49
N LEU A 19 3.12 -4.55 -6.86
CA LEU A 19 1.91 -4.14 -6.19
C LEU A 19 0.95 -3.68 -7.27
N LEU A 20 0.03 -4.57 -7.64
CA LEU A 20 -1.07 -4.26 -8.53
C LEU A 20 -2.00 -3.26 -7.83
N VAL A 21 -1.72 -1.98 -8.02
CA VAL A 21 -2.68 -0.92 -7.75
C VAL A 21 -3.65 -0.89 -8.93
N GLY A 22 -4.82 -1.50 -8.77
CA GLY A 22 -5.91 -1.31 -9.72
C GLY A 22 -6.29 0.17 -9.73
N PHE A 23 -6.06 0.85 -10.86
CA PHE A 23 -6.32 2.28 -11.04
C PHE A 23 -7.35 2.46 -12.15
N GLY A 24 -8.55 2.93 -11.79
CA GLY A 24 -9.43 3.62 -12.73
C GLY A 24 -9.44 5.11 -12.40
N GLU A 25 -9.37 5.99 -13.40
CA GLU A 25 -9.37 7.45 -13.22
C GLU A 25 -10.57 7.97 -12.40
N ASP A 26 -11.67 7.21 -12.38
CA ASP A 26 -12.89 7.52 -11.61
C ASP A 26 -13.01 6.74 -10.28
N THR A 27 -11.99 5.98 -9.89
CA THR A 27 -12.06 5.09 -8.73
C THR A 27 -11.31 5.69 -7.54
N ASN A 28 -12.03 5.90 -6.44
CA ASN A 28 -11.44 6.27 -5.15
C ASN A 28 -10.98 5.05 -4.36
N TYR A 29 -10.76 3.91 -5.02
CA TYR A 29 -10.41 2.63 -4.42
C TYR A 29 -8.94 2.31 -4.68
N LEU A 30 -8.24 1.79 -3.67
CA LEU A 30 -6.86 1.33 -3.75
C LEU A 30 -6.82 -0.12 -3.25
N THR A 31 -6.26 -1.04 -4.03
CA THR A 31 -6.04 -2.42 -3.62
C THR A 31 -4.56 -2.74 -3.64
N PHE A 32 -4.13 -3.52 -2.64
CA PHE A 32 -2.74 -3.83 -2.38
C PHE A 32 -2.58 -5.31 -2.05
N ASP A 33 -1.87 -6.04 -2.90
CA ASP A 33 -1.38 -7.38 -2.58
C ASP A 33 -0.03 -7.30 -1.85
N HIS A 34 0.08 -7.93 -0.68
CA HIS A 34 1.29 -7.86 0.13
C HIS A 34 1.49 -9.11 1.00
N PRO A 35 2.74 -9.45 1.38
CA PRO A 35 3.00 -10.56 2.29
C PRO A 35 2.22 -10.46 3.59
N TYR A 36 1.82 -11.60 4.17
CA TYR A 36 1.19 -11.61 5.49
C TYR A 36 2.24 -11.41 6.60
N SER A 37 2.64 -10.15 6.80
CA SER A 37 3.54 -9.72 7.86
C SER A 37 3.15 -8.34 8.38
N GLU A 38 3.43 -8.08 9.66
CA GLU A 38 3.14 -6.77 10.29
C GLU A 38 3.83 -5.62 9.56
N LYS A 39 5.08 -5.83 9.13
CA LYS A 39 5.84 -4.85 8.35
C LYS A 39 5.12 -4.51 7.04
N ALA A 40 4.73 -5.52 6.26
CA ALA A 40 4.05 -5.30 4.98
C ALA A 40 2.69 -4.61 5.16
N ILE A 41 1.95 -4.96 6.22
CA ILE A 41 0.68 -4.31 6.57
C ILE A 41 0.89 -2.82 6.87
N ALA A 42 1.91 -2.48 7.67
CA ALA A 42 2.24 -1.09 8.00
C ALA A 42 2.72 -0.30 6.77
N ASP A 43 3.54 -0.92 5.92
CA ASP A 43 4.03 -0.31 4.69
C ASP A 43 2.87 -0.02 3.72
N VAL A 44 1.93 -0.95 3.57
CA VAL A 44 0.71 -0.76 2.75
C VAL A 44 -0.19 0.32 3.30
N ARG A 45 -0.41 0.37 4.63
CA ARG A 45 -1.17 1.46 5.27
C ARG A 45 -0.56 2.82 4.97
N THR A 46 0.73 2.97 5.24
CA THR A 46 1.47 4.23 4.99
C THR A 46 1.38 4.64 3.52
N ARG A 47 1.44 3.66 2.60
CA ARG A 47 1.31 3.92 1.17
C ARG A 47 -0.10 4.38 0.79
N ALA A 48 -1.14 3.75 1.33
CA ALA A 48 -2.52 4.13 1.10
C ALA A 48 -2.80 5.55 1.61
N GLU A 49 -2.40 5.85 2.84
CA GLU A 49 -2.52 7.18 3.45
C GLU A 49 -1.81 8.24 2.59
N ARG A 50 -0.58 7.99 2.15
CA ARG A 50 0.16 8.89 1.26
C ARG A 50 -0.56 9.13 -0.06
N LEU A 51 -1.09 8.09 -0.70
CA LEU A 51 -1.78 8.19 -1.99
C LEU A 51 -3.11 8.94 -1.87
N CYS A 52 -3.90 8.70 -0.83
CA CYS A 52 -5.14 9.45 -0.59
C CYS A 52 -4.84 10.91 -0.20
N HIS A 53 -3.79 11.16 0.59
CA HIS A 53 -3.38 12.51 0.96
C HIS A 53 -2.99 13.36 -0.25
N GLN A 54 -2.35 12.78 -1.28
CA GLN A 54 -2.08 13.48 -2.55
C GLN A 54 -3.36 13.99 -3.23
N ARG A 55 -4.51 13.39 -2.93
CA ARG A 55 -5.85 13.79 -3.39
C ARG A 55 -6.60 14.67 -2.39
N LYS A 56 -5.96 15.08 -1.28
CA LYS A 56 -6.59 15.78 -0.13
C LYS A 56 -7.69 14.96 0.56
N GLN A 57 -7.61 13.64 0.45
CA GLN A 57 -8.56 12.68 1.00
C GLN A 57 -7.89 11.84 2.10
N GLU A 58 -8.71 11.17 2.90
CA GLU A 58 -8.26 10.23 3.93
C GLU A 58 -8.40 8.80 3.41
N ALA A 59 -7.45 7.93 3.77
CA ALA A 59 -7.51 6.51 3.45
C ALA A 59 -8.31 5.76 4.51
N ILE A 60 -9.43 5.17 4.11
CA ILE A 60 -10.25 4.31 4.96
C ILE A 60 -10.03 2.86 4.53
N LYS A 61 -9.55 2.00 5.43
CA LYS A 61 -9.40 0.58 5.15
C LYS A 61 -10.79 -0.05 5.04
N THR A 62 -11.16 -0.55 3.87
CA THR A 62 -12.48 -1.16 3.62
C THR A 62 -12.45 -2.67 3.73
N GLN A 63 -11.33 -3.31 3.39
CA GLN A 63 -11.20 -4.76 3.42
C GLN A 63 -9.75 -5.18 3.67
N SER A 64 -9.55 -6.32 4.33
CA SER A 64 -8.29 -7.05 4.32
C SER A 64 -8.59 -8.55 4.35
N VAL A 65 -8.13 -9.28 3.34
CA VAL A 65 -8.31 -10.74 3.22
C VAL A 65 -6.93 -11.36 3.10
N CYS A 66 -6.61 -12.30 3.99
CA CYS A 66 -5.30 -12.93 4.05
C CYS A 66 -5.39 -14.45 3.91
N SER A 67 -4.42 -15.01 3.17
CA SER A 67 -3.98 -16.40 3.31
C SER A 67 -2.84 -16.49 4.35
N LEU A 68 -2.22 -17.66 4.49
CA LEU A 68 -1.07 -17.83 5.38
C LEU A 68 0.18 -17.06 4.94
N THR A 69 0.28 -16.68 3.67
CA THR A 69 1.50 -16.06 3.11
C THR A 69 1.27 -14.70 2.49
N ASN A 70 0.04 -14.36 2.10
CA ASN A 70 -0.26 -13.15 1.35
C ASN A 70 -1.61 -12.56 1.77
N CYS A 71 -1.76 -11.25 1.61
CA CYS A 71 -2.99 -10.52 1.86
C CYS A 71 -3.32 -9.63 0.68
N ALA A 72 -4.62 -9.44 0.43
CA ALA A 72 -5.16 -8.37 -0.37
C ALA A 72 -5.85 -7.38 0.58
N THR A 73 -5.33 -6.15 0.65
CA THR A 73 -5.89 -5.09 1.49
C THR A 73 -6.39 -3.94 0.62
N SER A 74 -7.62 -3.52 0.86
CA SER A 74 -8.26 -2.46 0.12
C SER A 74 -8.54 -1.24 1.00
N TYR A 75 -8.34 -0.07 0.41
CA TYR A 75 -8.63 1.23 0.98
C TYR A 75 -9.53 2.03 0.05
N GLN A 76 -10.31 2.92 0.62
CA GLN A 76 -11.04 3.95 -0.11
C GLN A 76 -10.51 5.32 0.30
N CYS A 77 -10.19 6.17 -0.68
CA CYS A 77 -9.90 7.57 -0.46
C CYS A 77 -11.21 8.34 -0.34
N VAL A 78 -11.44 8.94 0.82
CA VAL A 78 -12.71 9.60 1.14
C VAL A 78 -12.43 11.04 1.54
N ASP A 79 -13.32 11.97 1.16
CA ASP A 79 -13.20 13.36 1.59
C ASP A 79 -13.30 13.46 3.11
N LYS A 80 -12.44 14.28 3.72
CA LYS A 80 -12.41 14.50 5.19
C LYS A 80 -13.79 14.86 5.76
N ALA A 81 -14.59 15.64 5.01
CA ALA A 81 -15.94 16.00 5.41
C ALA A 81 -16.86 14.78 5.57
N ASN A 82 -16.71 13.77 4.70
CA ASN A 82 -17.48 12.53 4.78
C ASN A 82 -17.01 11.63 5.93
N VAL A 83 -15.70 11.62 6.24
CA VAL A 83 -15.17 10.92 7.43
C VAL A 83 -15.82 11.46 8.71
N ILE A 84 -15.88 12.78 8.86
CA ILE A 84 -16.50 13.44 10.03
C ILE A 84 -18.01 13.18 10.05
N LYS A 85 -18.68 13.32 8.90
CA LYS A 85 -20.14 13.21 8.81
C LYS A 85 -20.66 11.80 9.11
N TYR A 86 -19.93 10.77 8.68
CA TYR A 86 -20.37 9.38 8.77
C TYR A 86 -19.59 8.54 9.79
N GLY A 87 -18.56 9.09 10.44
CA GLY A 87 -17.77 8.40 11.46
C GLY A 87 -16.99 7.20 10.93
N LEU A 88 -16.39 7.36 9.74
CA LEU A 88 -15.61 6.33 9.04
C LEU A 88 -14.22 6.11 9.62
#